data_AF-A0A0M0K8G5-F1
#
_entry.id   AF-A0A0M0K8G5-F1
#
_cell.length_a   1.000
_cell.length_b   1.000
_cell.length_c   1.000
_cell.angle_alpha   90.00
_cell.angle_beta   90.00
_cell.angle_gamma   90.00
#
_symmetry.space_group_name_H-M   'P 1'
#
loop_
_entity.id
_entity.type
_entity.pdbx_description
1 polymer ?
#
loop_
_entity_poly.entity_id
_entity_poly.type
_entity_poly.pdbx_seq_one_letter_code
_entity_poly.pdbx_strand_id
1 'polypeptide(L)'
;MAERRADEIFYHPPPVRVRRTNTISSVETAQKALAFVGSWRQVSVTNLEGYLKHLGIPWAKRKLAGAFKPELSFAIIDGVLQVLMPSPIGERLELLPLHQEVIDVDPDGNDFIKTSCEPRAEYGDKYYSGATGPLPENVFEVVLPTPLGIQFEENDYPKKGVSVVGLVPDSNAAKSGLIAVGDYLVGVTAIQFQGAKWERRMLDCRKWDFDTVVDAIQSNKPQFSCDDVILQFYRAT
;
A
#
# COMPACT_ATOMS: atom_id res chain seq x y z
N MET A 1 -3.15 32.92 -37.87
CA MET A 1 -2.11 32.91 -36.82
C MET A 1 -2.82 33.03 -35.49
N ALA A 2 -2.81 31.98 -34.69
CA ALA A 2 -3.28 32.02 -33.32
C ALA A 2 -2.17 31.41 -32.46
N GLU A 3 -1.54 32.27 -31.68
CA GLU A 3 -0.48 31.98 -30.73
C GLU A 3 -1.12 31.22 -29.56
N ARG A 4 -1.02 29.88 -29.57
CA ARG A 4 -1.41 29.07 -28.40
C ARG A 4 -0.32 29.24 -27.34
N ARG A 5 -0.69 29.85 -26.21
CA ARG A 5 0.18 30.19 -25.09
C ARG A 5 0.76 28.92 -24.44
N ALA A 6 2.02 29.01 -24.03
CA ALA A 6 2.76 27.94 -23.34
C ALA A 6 2.10 27.48 -22.02
N ASP A 7 1.15 28.26 -21.53
CA ASP A 7 0.41 28.10 -20.28
C ASP A 7 -0.48 26.83 -20.25
N GLU A 8 -0.85 26.26 -21.41
CA GLU A 8 -1.67 25.03 -21.50
C GLU A 8 -0.90 23.73 -21.17
N ILE A 9 0.42 23.78 -21.03
CA ILE A 9 1.26 22.59 -20.80
C ILE A 9 1.26 22.17 -19.32
N PHE A 10 0.85 23.05 -18.41
CA PHE A 10 0.88 22.83 -16.97
C PHE A 10 -0.52 23.03 -16.37
N TYR A 11 -1.40 22.08 -16.67
CA TYR A 11 -2.77 22.06 -16.17
C TYR A 11 -2.80 21.74 -14.67
N HIS A 12 -3.59 22.50 -13.91
CA HIS A 12 -3.87 22.25 -12.49
C HIS A 12 -4.76 21.00 -12.31
N PRO A 13 -4.56 20.18 -11.27
CA PRO A 13 -5.32 18.95 -11.11
C PRO A 13 -6.80 19.21 -10.74
N PRO A 14 -7.75 18.44 -11.31
CA PRO A 14 -9.16 18.42 -10.90
C PRO A 14 -9.34 17.75 -9.51
N PRO A 15 -10.52 17.85 -8.87
CA PRO A 15 -10.73 17.37 -7.49
C PRO A 15 -10.40 15.88 -7.32
N VAL A 16 -9.51 15.61 -6.36
CA VAL A 16 -8.98 14.27 -6.03
C VAL A 16 -10.05 13.42 -5.34
N ARG A 17 -10.31 12.22 -5.88
CA ARG A 17 -11.07 11.16 -5.19
C ARG A 17 -10.10 10.32 -4.36
N VAL A 18 -10.17 10.46 -3.05
CA VAL A 18 -9.29 9.76 -2.10
C VAL A 18 -9.90 8.43 -1.68
N ARG A 19 -9.15 7.32 -1.82
CA ARG A 19 -9.38 6.07 -1.08
C ARG A 19 -8.37 5.97 0.06
N ARG A 20 -8.84 5.93 1.30
CA ARG A 20 -7.99 5.71 2.48
C ARG A 20 -7.74 4.22 2.65
N THR A 21 -6.46 3.83 2.62
CA THR A 21 -5.98 2.55 3.15
C THR A 21 -5.24 2.85 4.44
N ASN A 22 -5.76 2.38 5.58
CA ASN A 22 -5.06 2.46 6.86
C ASN A 22 -4.00 1.36 6.89
N THR A 23 -2.71 1.71 6.92
CA THR A 23 -1.74 1.00 7.76
C THR A 23 -0.46 1.81 7.95
N ILE A 24 0.03 1.73 9.19
CA ILE A 24 1.13 2.47 9.79
C ILE A 24 2.45 2.07 9.12
N SER A 25 3.15 3.01 8.48
CA SER A 25 4.55 2.79 8.09
C SER A 25 5.46 2.99 9.30
N SER A 26 6.34 2.02 9.52
CA SER A 26 7.33 2.05 10.60
C SER A 26 8.20 3.31 10.52
N VAL A 27 8.64 3.80 11.68
CA VAL A 27 9.52 4.97 11.84
C VAL A 27 10.75 4.93 10.93
N GLU A 28 11.24 3.73 10.61
CA GLU A 28 12.42 3.51 9.75
C GLU A 28 12.13 3.80 8.27
N THR A 29 10.94 3.44 7.76
CA THR A 29 10.51 3.79 6.39
C THR A 29 10.31 5.30 6.24
N ALA A 30 9.76 5.94 7.28
CA ALA A 30 9.65 7.40 7.33
C ALA A 30 11.04 8.07 7.31
N GLN A 31 12.03 7.54 8.04
CA GLN A 31 13.40 8.05 8.02
C GLN A 31 14.09 7.90 6.66
N LYS A 32 13.87 6.79 5.93
CA LYS A 32 14.41 6.62 4.58
C LYS A 32 13.77 7.58 3.58
N ALA A 33 12.47 7.85 3.69
CA ALA A 33 11.78 8.82 2.85
C ALA A 33 12.32 10.26 3.05
N LEU A 34 12.69 10.62 4.27
CA LEU A 34 13.31 11.92 4.56
C LEU A 34 14.65 12.14 3.84
N ALA A 35 15.37 11.09 3.42
CA ALA A 35 16.60 11.22 2.66
C ALA A 35 16.39 11.87 1.27
N PHE A 36 15.16 11.84 0.74
CA PHE A 36 14.82 12.47 -0.54
C PHE A 36 14.40 13.93 -0.39
N VAL A 37 14.05 14.38 0.82
CA VAL A 37 13.63 15.77 1.10
C VAL A 37 14.79 16.73 0.89
N GLY A 38 14.53 17.82 0.16
CA GLY A 38 15.53 18.83 -0.18
C GLY A 38 15.49 19.20 -1.65
N SER A 39 16.49 19.97 -2.08
CA SER A 39 16.60 20.48 -3.44
C SER A 39 17.64 19.71 -4.25
N TRP A 40 17.26 19.35 -5.47
CA TRP A 40 18.01 18.52 -6.39
C TRP A 40 18.15 19.23 -7.73
N ARG A 41 19.30 19.07 -8.39
CA ARG A 41 19.54 19.57 -9.74
C ARG A 41 19.92 18.43 -10.66
N GLN A 42 19.36 18.42 -11.86
CA GLN A 42 19.80 17.51 -12.90
C GLN A 42 21.28 17.73 -13.26
N VAL A 43 22.12 16.72 -13.04
CA VAL A 43 23.55 16.76 -13.40
C VAL A 43 23.85 16.05 -14.73
N SER A 44 23.06 15.06 -15.10
CA SER A 44 23.23 14.28 -16.34
C SER A 44 21.92 13.63 -16.76
N VAL A 45 21.81 13.32 -18.05
CA VAL A 45 20.65 12.61 -18.63
C VAL A 45 21.15 11.55 -19.59
N THR A 46 20.58 10.36 -19.52
CA THR A 46 20.88 9.25 -20.44
C THR A 46 19.57 8.70 -21.00
N ASN A 47 19.51 8.51 -22.33
CA ASN A 47 18.39 7.87 -23.05
C ASN A 47 16.99 8.55 -22.93
N LEU A 48 16.90 9.84 -22.61
CA LEU A 48 15.61 10.55 -22.53
C LEU A 48 14.83 10.58 -23.86
N GLU A 49 15.52 10.77 -25.00
CA GLU A 49 14.87 10.76 -26.32
C GLU A 49 14.23 9.39 -26.62
N GLY A 50 14.92 8.30 -26.30
CA GLY A 50 14.43 6.93 -26.52
C GLY A 50 13.20 6.63 -25.67
N TYR A 51 13.26 7.01 -24.38
CA TYR A 51 12.14 6.89 -23.45
C TYR A 51 10.90 7.66 -23.93
N LEU A 52 11.04 8.95 -24.24
CA LEU A 52 9.91 9.76 -24.69
C LEU A 52 9.35 9.30 -26.04
N LYS A 53 10.20 8.77 -26.93
CA LYS A 53 9.75 8.17 -28.20
C LYS A 53 8.92 6.91 -27.95
N HIS A 54 9.32 6.07 -27.00
CA HIS A 54 8.59 4.85 -26.62
C HIS A 54 7.18 5.18 -26.08
N LEU A 55 7.05 6.27 -25.32
CA LEU A 55 5.76 6.79 -24.85
C LEU A 55 4.91 7.45 -25.95
N GLY A 56 5.36 7.49 -27.20
CA GLY A 56 4.62 8.09 -28.32
C GLY A 56 4.65 9.62 -28.35
N ILE A 57 5.45 10.28 -27.51
CA ILE A 57 5.50 11.74 -27.41
C ILE A 57 5.99 12.33 -28.74
N PRO A 58 5.31 13.33 -29.34
CA PRO A 58 5.71 13.95 -30.60
C PRO A 58 7.13 14.55 -30.57
N TRP A 59 7.84 14.48 -31.70
CA TRP A 59 9.26 14.88 -31.82
C TRP A 59 9.56 16.27 -31.26
N ALA A 60 8.70 17.26 -31.54
CA ALA A 60 8.89 18.63 -31.07
C ALA A 60 8.87 18.73 -29.54
N LYS A 61 7.91 18.07 -28.87
CA LYS A 61 7.84 18.02 -27.40
C LYS A 61 9.10 17.36 -26.80
N ARG A 62 9.63 16.32 -27.45
CA ARG A 62 10.86 15.63 -26.99
C ARG A 62 12.10 16.52 -27.05
N LYS A 63 12.24 17.34 -28.10
CA LYS A 63 13.36 18.28 -28.21
C LYS A 63 13.33 19.37 -27.15
N LEU A 64 12.15 19.88 -26.84
CA LEU A 64 11.98 20.83 -25.74
C LEU A 64 12.34 20.20 -24.39
N ALA A 65 11.84 18.99 -24.11
CA ALA A 65 12.15 18.27 -22.88
C ALA A 65 13.66 18.01 -22.72
N GLY A 66 14.36 17.65 -23.80
CA GLY A 66 15.82 17.40 -23.76
C GLY A 66 16.69 18.65 -23.56
N ALA A 67 16.18 19.83 -23.91
CA ALA A 67 16.89 21.10 -23.67
C ALA A 67 16.68 21.61 -22.23
N PHE A 68 15.64 21.15 -21.56
CA PHE A 68 15.30 21.57 -20.20
C PHE A 68 16.17 20.86 -19.16
N LYS A 69 16.67 21.62 -18.18
CA LYS A 69 17.47 21.12 -17.06
C LYS A 69 16.74 21.47 -15.75
N PRO A 70 15.91 20.56 -15.21
CA PRO A 70 15.11 20.85 -14.04
C PRO A 70 15.98 20.96 -12.78
N GLU A 71 15.56 21.87 -11.91
CA GLU A 71 15.80 21.80 -10.47
C GLU A 71 14.48 21.37 -9.80
N LEU A 72 14.57 20.50 -8.82
CA LEU A 72 13.44 19.88 -8.13
C LEU A 72 13.58 20.12 -6.64
N SER A 73 12.48 20.38 -5.94
CA SER A 73 12.46 20.36 -4.48
C SER A 73 11.42 19.37 -4.00
N PHE A 74 11.82 18.49 -3.08
CA PHE A 74 10.95 17.50 -2.46
C PHE A 74 10.72 17.88 -1.00
N ALA A 75 9.47 17.80 -0.56
CA ALA A 75 9.08 17.95 0.83
C ALA A 75 8.03 16.90 1.20
N ILE A 76 8.03 16.44 2.44
CA ILE A 76 6.94 15.61 2.98
C ILE A 76 6.28 16.42 4.09
N ILE A 77 5.04 16.83 3.88
CA ILE A 77 4.26 17.63 4.82
C ILE A 77 2.95 16.90 5.05
N ASP A 78 2.65 16.59 6.32
CA ASP A 78 1.41 15.92 6.73
C ASP A 78 1.08 14.65 5.92
N GLY A 79 2.11 13.85 5.63
CA GLY A 79 1.96 12.60 4.86
C GLY A 79 1.74 12.80 3.36
N VAL A 80 1.97 13.99 2.83
CA VAL A 80 1.92 14.29 1.39
C VAL A 80 3.33 14.60 0.88
N LEU A 81 3.80 13.84 -0.09
CA LEU A 81 4.99 14.18 -0.86
C LEU A 81 4.64 15.32 -1.82
N GLN A 82 5.36 16.43 -1.69
CA GLN A 82 5.29 17.57 -2.57
C GLN A 82 6.55 17.60 -3.43
N VAL A 83 6.36 17.68 -4.76
CA VAL A 83 7.45 17.82 -5.73
C VAL A 83 7.27 19.13 -6.47
N LEU A 84 8.14 20.09 -6.20
CA LEU A 84 8.17 21.38 -6.88
C LEU A 84 9.22 21.35 -7.98
N MET A 85 8.82 21.70 -9.20
CA MET A 85 9.70 21.85 -10.36
C MET A 85 9.49 23.23 -10.97
N PRO A 86 10.34 24.21 -10.64
CA PRO A 86 10.38 25.48 -11.35
C PRO A 86 10.73 25.27 -12.82
N SER A 87 10.01 25.93 -13.72
CA SER A 87 10.32 25.94 -15.15
C SER A 87 10.23 27.36 -15.70
N PRO A 88 10.83 27.65 -16.88
CA PRO A 88 10.77 28.97 -17.50
C PRO A 88 9.36 29.49 -17.80
N ILE A 89 8.34 28.62 -17.78
CA ILE A 89 6.95 28.97 -18.07
C ILE A 89 6.02 28.77 -16.86
N GLY A 90 6.59 28.64 -15.65
CA GLY A 90 5.84 28.53 -14.41
C GLY A 90 6.34 27.41 -13.50
N GLU A 91 5.90 27.44 -12.26
CA GLU A 91 6.19 26.39 -11.29
C GLU A 91 5.19 25.25 -11.42
N ARG A 92 5.70 24.02 -11.49
CA ARG A 92 4.88 22.82 -11.39
C ARG A 92 4.97 22.26 -9.98
N LEU A 93 3.84 22.18 -9.28
CA LEU A 93 3.72 21.49 -8.00
C LEU A 93 2.96 20.17 -8.22
N GLU A 94 3.60 19.06 -7.94
CA GLU A 94 2.96 17.75 -7.85
C GLU A 94 2.75 17.35 -6.40
N LEU A 95 1.57 16.82 -6.11
CA LEU A 95 1.19 16.34 -4.78
C LEU A 95 0.90 14.84 -4.87
N LEU A 96 1.55 14.06 -4.03
CA LEU A 96 1.32 12.62 -3.90
C LEU A 96 1.05 12.30 -2.42
N PRO A 97 -0.22 12.06 -2.04
CA PRO A 97 -0.55 11.52 -0.73
C PRO A 97 0.13 10.15 -0.56
N LEU A 98 0.91 9.99 0.50
CA LEU A 98 1.59 8.73 0.78
C LEU A 98 0.57 7.67 1.20
N HIS A 99 0.87 6.42 0.84
CA HIS A 99 0.07 5.23 1.13
C HIS A 99 -1.36 5.27 0.54
N GLN A 100 -1.52 6.01 -0.56
CA GLN A 100 -2.79 6.14 -1.27
C GLN A 100 -2.58 5.95 -2.77
N GLU A 101 -3.61 5.43 -3.43
CA GLU A 101 -3.70 5.41 -4.88
C GLU A 101 -4.48 6.65 -5.34
N VAL A 102 -3.92 7.36 -6.31
CA VAL A 102 -4.51 8.55 -6.92
C VAL A 102 -4.64 8.31 -8.42
N ILE A 103 -5.85 8.44 -8.95
CA ILE A 103 -6.06 8.50 -10.40
C ILE A 103 -5.73 9.92 -10.84
N ASP A 104 -4.79 10.04 -11.77
CA ASP A 104 -4.33 11.29 -12.35
C ASP A 104 -4.45 11.22 -13.88
N VAL A 105 -4.38 12.36 -14.55
CA VAL A 105 -4.54 12.48 -16.00
C VAL A 105 -3.25 13.02 -16.60
N ASP A 106 -2.71 12.33 -17.60
CA ASP A 106 -1.50 12.78 -18.28
C ASP A 106 -1.80 13.99 -19.20
N PRO A 107 -0.77 14.70 -19.70
CA PRO A 107 -0.97 15.86 -20.57
C PRO A 107 -1.69 15.58 -21.90
N ASP A 108 -1.82 14.31 -22.30
CA ASP A 108 -2.54 13.90 -23.50
C ASP A 108 -3.97 13.40 -23.17
N GLY A 109 -4.38 13.46 -21.89
CA GLY A 109 -5.73 13.16 -21.41
C GLY A 109 -5.95 11.73 -20.94
N ASN A 110 -4.90 10.91 -20.82
CA ASN A 110 -5.03 9.52 -20.39
C ASN A 110 -5.00 9.39 -18.87
N ASP A 111 -5.91 8.59 -18.32
CA ASP A 111 -5.90 8.24 -16.90
C ASP A 111 -4.71 7.32 -16.57
N PHE A 112 -4.02 7.59 -15.47
CA PHE A 112 -3.02 6.71 -14.88
C PHE A 112 -3.09 6.73 -13.35
N ILE A 113 -2.58 5.68 -12.70
CA ILE A 113 -2.57 5.57 -11.24
C ILE A 113 -1.20 5.95 -10.71
N LYS A 114 -1.17 6.92 -9.80
CA LYS A 114 -0.02 7.22 -8.95
C LYS A 114 -0.19 6.49 -7.62
N THR A 115 0.86 5.81 -7.16
CA THR A 115 0.87 5.14 -5.85
C THR A 115 2.25 5.26 -5.22
N SER A 116 2.27 5.42 -3.89
CA SER A 116 3.50 5.29 -3.09
C SER A 116 3.50 3.99 -2.28
N CYS A 117 2.52 3.12 -2.48
CA CYS A 117 2.53 1.77 -1.95
C CYS A 117 3.53 0.94 -2.76
N GLU A 118 4.18 -0.03 -2.14
CA GLU A 118 5.03 -0.96 -2.90
C GLU A 118 4.23 -1.56 -4.05
N PRO A 119 4.81 -1.63 -5.27
CA PRO A 119 4.16 -2.32 -6.37
C PRO A 119 3.89 -3.75 -5.91
N ARG A 120 2.61 -4.12 -5.77
CA ARG A 120 2.19 -5.50 -5.55
C ARG A 120 2.87 -6.32 -6.65
N ALA A 121 3.76 -7.22 -6.24
CA ALA A 121 4.50 -8.05 -7.18
C ALA A 121 3.52 -8.68 -8.19
N GLU A 122 3.77 -8.47 -9.49
CA GLU A 122 3.02 -9.07 -10.62
C GLU A 122 3.08 -10.61 -10.65
N TYR A 123 3.72 -11.23 -9.67
CA TYR A 123 3.67 -12.67 -9.41
C TYR A 123 3.20 -12.88 -7.97
N GLY A 124 1.91 -13.22 -7.83
CA GLY A 124 1.22 -13.30 -6.54
C GLY A 124 -0.06 -12.44 -6.48
N ASP A 125 -0.63 -12.06 -7.63
CA ASP A 125 -1.77 -11.14 -7.89
C ASP A 125 -3.01 -11.19 -6.97
N LYS A 126 -3.12 -12.18 -6.08
CA LYS A 126 -4.12 -12.17 -5.00
C LYS A 126 -3.42 -12.04 -3.67
N TYR A 127 -3.21 -10.78 -3.27
CA TYR A 127 -2.82 -10.42 -1.93
C TYR A 127 -4.06 -9.90 -1.21
N TYR A 128 -4.60 -10.66 -0.27
CA TYR A 128 -5.66 -10.16 0.60
C TYR A 128 -5.11 -9.00 1.45
N SER A 129 -5.61 -7.79 1.26
CA SER A 129 -5.25 -6.59 2.04
C SER A 129 -6.38 -6.12 2.96
N GLY A 130 -7.32 -7.01 3.27
CA GLY A 130 -8.51 -6.72 4.05
C GLY A 130 -9.81 -6.81 3.26
N ALA A 131 -10.92 -6.81 3.98
CA ALA A 131 -12.25 -6.92 3.39
C ALA A 131 -12.61 -5.68 2.54
N THR A 132 -13.09 -5.91 1.32
CA THR A 132 -13.55 -4.84 0.40
C THR A 132 -15.04 -4.51 0.52
N GLY A 133 -15.78 -5.27 1.34
CA GLY A 133 -17.20 -5.11 1.62
C GLY A 133 -17.49 -5.30 3.11
N PRO A 134 -18.75 -5.09 3.55
CA PRO A 134 -19.12 -5.25 4.95
C PRO A 134 -18.87 -6.70 5.42
N LEU A 135 -18.25 -6.83 6.59
CA LEU A 135 -18.09 -8.12 7.25
C LEU A 135 -19.43 -8.65 7.77
N PRO A 136 -19.57 -9.98 7.98
CA PRO A 136 -20.73 -10.53 8.66
C PRO A 136 -20.95 -9.86 10.03
N GLU A 137 -22.20 -9.87 10.49
CA GLU A 137 -22.54 -9.36 11.82
C GLU A 137 -21.65 -10.00 12.89
N ASN A 138 -21.18 -9.17 13.84
CA ASN A 138 -20.31 -9.58 14.94
C ASN A 138 -18.92 -10.11 14.53
N VAL A 139 -18.54 -9.96 13.26
CA VAL A 139 -17.18 -10.24 12.78
C VAL A 139 -16.42 -8.94 12.57
N PHE A 140 -15.21 -8.87 13.11
CA PHE A 140 -14.28 -7.77 12.90
C PHE A 140 -12.93 -8.27 12.43
N GLU A 141 -12.18 -7.41 11.76
CA GLU A 141 -10.88 -7.70 11.17
C GLU A 141 -9.77 -6.90 11.86
N VAL A 142 -8.63 -7.54 12.07
CA VAL A 142 -7.44 -6.94 12.69
C VAL A 142 -6.22 -7.26 11.84
N VAL A 143 -5.42 -6.24 11.53
CA VAL A 143 -4.10 -6.40 10.91
C VAL A 143 -3.04 -6.27 12.00
N LEU A 144 -2.22 -7.31 12.18
CA LEU A 144 -1.19 -7.33 13.21
C LEU A 144 0.19 -7.66 12.63
N PRO A 145 1.23 -6.88 12.96
CA PRO A 145 2.61 -7.27 12.65
C PRO A 145 3.01 -8.52 13.44
N THR A 146 3.84 -9.37 12.83
CA THR A 146 4.40 -10.53 13.52
C THR A 146 5.59 -10.12 14.42
N PRO A 147 5.81 -10.75 15.59
CA PRO A 147 4.98 -11.77 16.24
C PRO A 147 3.69 -11.18 16.85
N LEU A 148 2.61 -11.97 16.86
CA LEU A 148 1.27 -11.48 17.25
C LEU A 148 1.11 -11.28 18.76
N GLY A 149 1.47 -12.30 19.56
CA GLY A 149 1.26 -12.34 21.01
C GLY A 149 -0.18 -12.63 21.46
N ILE A 150 -0.90 -13.45 20.70
CA ILE A 150 -2.22 -13.98 21.06
C ILE A 150 -2.02 -15.39 21.62
N GLN A 151 -2.71 -15.71 22.72
CA GLN A 151 -2.82 -17.07 23.23
C GLN A 151 -4.16 -17.65 22.78
N PHE A 152 -4.09 -18.74 22.03
CA PHE A 152 -5.26 -19.48 21.56
C PHE A 152 -5.45 -20.77 22.36
N GLU A 153 -6.71 -21.16 22.52
CA GLU A 153 -7.11 -22.49 22.97
C GLU A 153 -8.02 -23.12 21.91
N GLU A 154 -7.81 -24.40 21.65
CA GLU A 154 -8.67 -25.17 20.76
C GLU A 154 -9.99 -25.49 21.45
N ASN A 155 -11.10 -25.23 20.75
CA ASN A 155 -12.42 -25.48 21.28
C ASN A 155 -12.87 -26.91 20.93
N ASP A 156 -13.49 -27.56 21.91
CA ASP A 156 -14.13 -28.86 21.76
C ASP A 156 -15.59 -28.77 21.25
N TYR A 157 -16.16 -29.93 20.91
CA TYR A 157 -17.55 -30.05 20.45
C TYR A 157 -18.55 -29.32 21.38
N PRO A 158 -19.56 -28.59 20.84
CA PRO A 158 -19.98 -28.52 19.42
C PRO A 158 -19.27 -27.45 18.59
N LYS A 159 -18.47 -26.58 19.20
CA LYS A 159 -17.83 -25.44 18.53
C LYS A 159 -16.36 -25.77 18.28
N LYS A 160 -15.98 -26.09 17.05
CA LYS A 160 -14.57 -26.34 16.66
C LYS A 160 -13.79 -25.03 16.46
N GLY A 161 -12.51 -25.08 16.13
CA GLY A 161 -11.68 -23.90 15.88
C GLY A 161 -11.01 -23.41 17.16
N VAL A 162 -10.42 -22.21 17.12
CA VAL A 162 -9.70 -21.65 18.27
C VAL A 162 -10.33 -20.37 18.82
N SER A 163 -10.24 -20.19 20.14
CA SER A 163 -10.67 -18.97 20.83
C SER A 163 -9.49 -18.31 21.52
N VAL A 164 -9.54 -16.99 21.67
CA VAL A 164 -8.54 -16.22 22.41
C VAL A 164 -8.74 -16.46 23.91
N VAL A 165 -7.70 -16.97 24.58
CA VAL A 165 -7.70 -17.18 26.04
C VAL A 165 -6.82 -16.19 26.78
N GLY A 166 -5.95 -15.47 26.06
CA GLY A 166 -5.09 -14.48 26.65
C GLY A 166 -4.32 -13.69 25.61
N LEU A 167 -3.76 -12.57 26.04
CA LEU A 167 -2.82 -11.77 25.25
C LEU A 167 -1.52 -11.65 26.04
N VAL A 168 -0.40 -11.83 25.35
CA VAL A 168 0.92 -11.62 25.95
C VAL A 168 1.07 -10.12 26.26
N PRO A 169 1.45 -9.73 27.49
CA PRO A 169 1.70 -8.33 27.82
C PRO A 169 2.69 -7.67 26.85
N ASP A 170 2.45 -6.39 26.52
CA ASP A 170 3.26 -5.58 25.59
C ASP A 170 3.38 -6.12 24.16
N SER A 171 2.63 -7.16 23.80
CA SER A 171 2.60 -7.70 22.44
C SER A 171 1.85 -6.80 21.45
N ASN A 172 2.00 -7.09 20.15
CA ASN A 172 1.28 -6.38 19.09
C ASN A 172 -0.24 -6.53 19.23
N ALA A 173 -0.72 -7.72 19.62
CA ALA A 173 -2.13 -7.93 19.88
C ALA A 173 -2.63 -7.13 21.10
N ALA A 174 -1.87 -7.12 22.21
CA ALA A 174 -2.22 -6.33 23.40
C ALA A 174 -2.25 -4.82 23.11
N LYS A 175 -1.25 -4.32 22.38
CA LYS A 175 -1.15 -2.90 21.98
C LYS A 175 -2.25 -2.47 21.00
N SER A 176 -2.81 -3.40 20.22
CA SER A 176 -3.91 -3.09 19.31
C SER A 176 -5.17 -2.66 20.03
N GLY A 177 -5.45 -3.23 21.22
CA GLY A 177 -6.67 -2.99 21.99
C GLY A 177 -7.96 -3.50 21.34
N LEU A 178 -7.88 -4.19 20.20
CA LEU A 178 -9.05 -4.66 19.43
C LEU A 178 -9.48 -6.09 19.81
N ILE A 179 -8.51 -6.92 20.16
CA ILE A 179 -8.70 -8.34 20.49
C ILE A 179 -8.92 -8.48 21.99
N ALA A 180 -9.83 -9.36 22.39
CA ALA A 180 -10.18 -9.66 23.77
C ALA A 180 -10.27 -11.17 24.00
N VAL A 181 -10.14 -11.57 25.27
CA VAL A 181 -10.41 -12.95 25.70
C VAL A 181 -11.86 -13.30 25.37
N GLY A 182 -12.08 -14.49 24.82
CA GLY A 182 -13.38 -14.99 24.36
C GLY A 182 -13.64 -14.75 22.87
N ASP A 183 -12.81 -13.96 22.17
CA ASP A 183 -12.92 -13.81 20.73
C ASP A 183 -12.68 -15.14 20.02
N TYR A 184 -13.52 -15.45 19.05
CA TYR A 184 -13.43 -16.68 18.29
C TYR A 184 -12.80 -16.40 16.92
N LEU A 185 -11.69 -17.07 16.60
CA LEU A 185 -11.03 -16.87 15.31
C LEU A 185 -11.86 -17.51 14.20
N VAL A 186 -12.26 -16.70 13.22
CA VAL A 186 -13.06 -17.16 12.07
C VAL A 186 -12.29 -17.09 10.75
N GLY A 187 -11.31 -16.21 10.65
CA GLY A 187 -10.51 -16.04 9.44
C GLY A 187 -9.05 -15.73 9.74
N VAL A 188 -8.15 -16.27 8.93
CA VAL A 188 -6.72 -15.97 8.98
C VAL A 188 -6.15 -15.88 7.58
N THR A 189 -5.32 -14.88 7.30
CA THR A 189 -4.55 -14.86 6.06
C THR A 189 -3.47 -15.93 6.09
N ALA A 190 -3.28 -16.64 4.99
CA ALA A 190 -2.16 -17.55 4.81
C ALA A 190 -1.66 -17.56 3.37
N ILE A 191 -0.41 -18.01 3.18
CA ILE A 191 0.20 -18.24 1.87
C ILE A 191 -0.18 -19.63 1.39
N GLN A 192 -0.86 -19.71 0.25
CA GLN A 192 -1.21 -20.96 -0.43
C GLN A 192 -0.39 -21.12 -1.69
N PHE A 193 0.23 -22.29 -1.86
CA PHE A 193 0.96 -22.64 -3.07
C PHE A 193 0.08 -23.33 -4.10
N GLN A 194 0.26 -22.97 -5.37
CA GLN A 194 -0.27 -23.66 -6.54
C GLN A 194 0.87 -23.92 -7.52
N GLY A 195 1.49 -25.10 -7.40
CA GLY A 195 2.75 -25.39 -8.08
C GLY A 195 3.86 -24.45 -7.62
N ALA A 196 4.51 -23.75 -8.55
CA ALA A 196 5.54 -22.75 -8.26
C ALA A 196 4.98 -21.36 -7.90
N LYS A 197 3.66 -21.17 -7.94
CA LYS A 197 3.01 -19.89 -7.62
C LYS A 197 2.50 -19.90 -6.19
N TRP A 198 2.31 -18.72 -5.61
CA TRP A 198 1.67 -18.56 -4.31
C TRP A 198 0.66 -17.40 -4.31
N GLU A 199 -0.33 -17.46 -3.44
CA GLU A 199 -1.34 -16.42 -3.20
C GLU A 199 -1.50 -16.22 -1.69
N ARG A 200 -1.72 -14.97 -1.24
CA ARG A 200 -2.12 -14.68 0.14
C ARG A 200 -3.64 -14.55 0.22
N ARG A 201 -4.31 -15.43 0.95
CA ARG A 201 -5.78 -15.48 0.99
C ARG A 201 -6.29 -15.49 2.42
N MET A 202 -7.45 -14.87 2.64
CA MET A 202 -8.23 -15.05 3.87
C MET A 202 -8.87 -16.45 3.86
N LEU A 203 -8.55 -17.27 4.85
CA LEU A 203 -9.02 -18.65 4.96
C LEU A 203 -9.96 -18.80 6.15
N ASP A 204 -11.08 -19.50 5.94
CA ASP A 204 -12.02 -19.85 7.01
C ASP A 204 -11.42 -20.94 7.90
N CYS A 205 -11.18 -20.60 9.17
CA CYS A 205 -10.51 -21.47 10.13
C CYS A 205 -11.45 -21.96 11.26
N ARG A 206 -12.77 -21.79 11.12
CA ARG A 206 -13.78 -22.19 12.14
C ARG A 206 -13.80 -23.69 12.47
N LYS A 207 -13.09 -24.51 11.69
CA LYS A 207 -13.04 -25.97 11.85
C LYS A 207 -11.62 -26.51 12.00
N TRP A 208 -10.62 -25.62 12.06
CA TRP A 208 -9.22 -26.00 12.13
C TRP A 208 -8.80 -26.29 13.56
N ASP A 209 -7.86 -27.22 13.72
CA ASP A 209 -7.15 -27.43 14.98
C ASP A 209 -6.14 -26.31 15.23
N PHE A 210 -5.61 -26.26 16.44
CA PHE A 210 -4.63 -25.24 16.85
C PHE A 210 -3.39 -25.23 15.94
N ASP A 211 -2.84 -26.40 15.64
CA ASP A 211 -1.61 -26.52 14.84
C ASP A 211 -1.80 -25.96 13.43
N THR A 212 -2.92 -26.25 12.78
CA THR A 212 -3.26 -25.73 11.45
C THR A 212 -3.39 -24.20 11.46
N VAL A 213 -3.98 -23.63 12.52
CA VAL A 213 -4.05 -22.17 12.68
C VAL A 213 -2.67 -21.56 12.85
N VAL A 214 -1.81 -22.17 13.67
CA VAL A 214 -0.43 -21.68 13.87
C VAL A 214 0.38 -21.75 12.58
N ASP A 215 0.28 -22.84 11.82
CA ASP A 215 0.93 -22.99 10.52
C ASP A 215 0.48 -21.92 9.52
N ALA A 216 -0.83 -21.65 9.47
CA ALA A 216 -1.39 -20.60 8.63
C ALA A 216 -0.86 -19.21 9.00
N ILE A 217 -0.81 -18.88 10.29
CA ILE A 217 -0.23 -17.63 10.81
C ILE A 217 1.24 -17.53 10.38
N GLN A 218 2.03 -18.58 10.64
CA GLN A 218 3.46 -18.62 10.35
C GLN A 218 3.79 -18.58 8.86
N SER A 219 2.85 -18.92 7.98
CA SER A 219 3.06 -18.85 6.52
C SER A 219 3.23 -17.42 6.00
N ASN A 220 2.72 -16.39 6.71
CA ASN A 220 2.89 -14.98 6.36
C ASN A 220 4.29 -14.52 6.75
N LYS A 221 5.23 -14.59 5.80
CA LYS A 221 6.65 -14.31 6.03
C LYS A 221 7.15 -13.16 5.14
N PRO A 222 8.17 -12.41 5.57
CA PRO A 222 8.77 -11.32 4.78
C PRO A 222 9.26 -11.76 3.40
N GLN A 223 9.66 -13.03 3.23
CA GLN A 223 10.04 -13.60 1.93
C GLN A 223 8.91 -13.58 0.88
N PHE A 224 7.66 -13.40 1.32
CA PHE A 224 6.46 -13.24 0.49
C PHE A 224 5.89 -11.82 0.59
N SER A 225 6.68 -10.84 1.01
CA SER A 225 6.24 -9.47 1.29
C SER A 225 5.05 -9.41 2.25
N CYS A 226 5.06 -10.29 3.26
CA CYS A 226 4.07 -10.34 4.32
C CYS A 226 4.76 -10.14 5.68
N ASP A 227 4.69 -8.93 6.19
CA ASP A 227 5.19 -8.48 7.49
C ASP A 227 4.09 -8.45 8.58
N ASP A 228 2.85 -8.66 8.15
CA ASP A 228 1.67 -8.76 9.01
C ASP A 228 0.86 -10.05 8.80
N VAL A 229 -0.12 -10.25 9.68
CA VAL A 229 -1.20 -11.23 9.56
C VAL A 229 -2.52 -10.49 9.69
N ILE A 230 -3.47 -10.76 8.78
CA ILE A 230 -4.83 -10.25 8.87
C ILE A 230 -5.69 -11.38 9.45
N LEU A 231 -6.37 -11.08 10.55
CA LEU A 231 -7.21 -12.01 11.31
C LEU A 231 -8.64 -11.49 11.34
N GLN A 232 -9.61 -12.39 11.27
CA GLN A 232 -11.01 -12.08 11.51
C GLN A 232 -11.49 -12.82 12.75
N PHE A 233 -12.12 -12.07 13.65
CA PHE A 233 -12.65 -12.56 14.90
C PHE A 233 -14.15 -12.37 14.96
N TYR A 234 -14.85 -13.34 15.52
CA TYR A 234 -16.24 -13.22 15.93
C TYR A 234 -16.31 -12.94 17.43
N ARG A 235 -17.08 -11.92 17.82
CA ARG A 235 -17.38 -11.60 19.22
C ARG A 235 -18.89 -11.52 19.40
N ALA A 236 -19.44 -12.39 20.26
CA ALA A 236 -20.83 -12.26 20.66
C ALA A 236 -21.02 -10.96 21.45
N THR A 237 -21.96 -10.12 21.02
CA THR A 237 -22.44 -8.95 21.74
C THR A 237 -23.29 -9.31 22.94
#